data_AF-A0A3B8WEW6-F1
#
_entry.id   AF-A0A3B8WEW6-F1
#
_cell.length_a   1.000
_cell.length_b   1.000
_cell.length_c   1.000
_cell.angle_alpha   90.00
_cell.angle_beta   90.00
_cell.angle_gamma   90.00
#
_symmetry.space_group_name_H-M   'P 1'
#
loop_
_entity.id
_entity.type
_entity.pdbx_description
1 polymer ?
#
loop_
_entity_poly.entity_id
_entity_poly.type
_entity_poly.pdbx_seq_one_letter_code
_entity_poly.pdbx_strand_id
1 'polypeptide(L)'
;RTETRDALAARVDELVAQLESGTSADELGAGEWQQFEDQGRSVSGLSPRVVQEVFSMARPDGDSPTVGRAVTADQAAVIVLTGVNEGEVDQEGAEYQQLMRFLAQLEGQREYTAYQQYLRNTAEVERN
;
A
#
# COMPACT_ATOMS: atom_id res chain seq x y z
N ARG A 1 -29.27 -3.68 4.44
CA ARG A 1 -27.83 -3.70 4.05
C ARG A 1 -27.16 -2.36 4.35
N THR A 2 -27.75 -1.21 3.98
CA THR A 2 -27.22 0.11 4.38
C THR A 2 -27.28 0.32 5.90
N GLU A 3 -28.41 -0.01 6.54
CA GLU A 3 -28.61 0.15 7.99
C GLU A 3 -27.58 -0.62 8.83
N THR A 4 -27.21 -1.84 8.42
CA THR A 4 -26.18 -2.64 9.10
C THR A 4 -24.81 -1.97 9.03
N ARG A 5 -24.43 -1.46 7.85
CA ARG A 5 -23.18 -0.73 7.65
C ARG A 5 -23.16 0.55 8.48
N ASP A 6 -24.27 1.29 8.50
CA ASP A 6 -24.35 2.56 9.24
C ASP A 6 -24.27 2.33 10.74
N ALA A 7 -24.93 1.28 11.26
CA ALA A 7 -24.80 0.87 12.66
C ALA A 7 -23.37 0.44 13.01
N LEU A 8 -22.71 -0.31 12.13
CA LEU A 8 -21.30 -0.69 12.30
C LEU A 8 -20.36 0.53 12.28
N ALA A 9 -20.62 1.49 11.38
CA ALA A 9 -19.84 2.73 11.28
C ALA A 9 -19.99 3.56 12.56
N ALA A 10 -21.22 3.74 13.05
CA ALA A 10 -21.50 4.46 14.29
C ALA A 10 -20.84 3.79 15.51
N ARG A 11 -20.90 2.45 15.58
CA ARG A 11 -20.26 1.71 16.66
C ARG A 11 -18.74 1.89 16.66
N VAL A 12 -18.10 1.80 15.50
CA VAL A 12 -16.65 1.98 15.42
C VAL A 12 -16.25 3.44 15.67
N ASP A 13 -17.05 4.43 15.27
CA ASP A 13 -16.81 5.83 15.65
C ASP A 13 -16.81 6.04 17.16
N GLU A 14 -17.75 5.42 17.86
CA GLU A 14 -17.83 5.48 19.32
C GLU A 14 -16.60 4.86 19.98
N LEU A 15 -16.09 3.75 19.42
CA LEU A 15 -14.89 3.08 19.92
C LEU A 15 -13.63 3.92 19.64
N VAL A 16 -13.50 4.50 18.44
CA VAL A 16 -12.37 5.40 18.11
C VAL A 16 -12.34 6.60 19.06
N ALA A 17 -13.49 7.24 19.30
CA ALA A 17 -13.58 8.39 20.19
C ALA A 17 -13.19 8.05 21.64
N GLN A 18 -13.57 6.87 22.13
CA GLN A 18 -13.15 6.37 23.45
C GLN A 18 -11.63 6.17 23.52
N LEU A 19 -11.05 5.56 22.48
CA LEU A 19 -9.61 5.33 22.38
C LEU A 19 -8.83 6.65 22.36
N GLU A 20 -9.30 7.64 21.59
CA GLU A 20 -8.73 8.99 21.55
C GLU A 20 -8.90 9.75 22.88
N SER A 21 -9.95 9.45 23.65
CA SER A 21 -10.16 10.02 24.99
C SER A 21 -9.25 9.43 26.07
N GLY A 22 -8.46 8.39 25.74
CA GLY A 22 -7.52 7.73 26.64
C GLY A 22 -8.06 6.46 27.29
N THR A 23 -9.20 5.93 26.82
CA THR A 23 -9.66 4.58 27.22
C THR A 23 -8.69 3.53 26.68
N SER A 24 -8.29 2.59 27.53
CA SER A 24 -7.36 1.54 27.11
C SER A 24 -8.03 0.57 26.12
N ALA A 25 -7.23 0.05 25.18
CA ALA A 25 -7.65 -0.91 24.16
C ALA A 25 -8.41 -2.11 24.76
N ASP A 26 -7.97 -2.59 25.93
CA ASP A 26 -8.58 -3.71 26.64
C ASP A 26 -9.97 -3.39 27.23
N GLU A 27 -10.24 -2.12 27.57
CA GLU A 27 -11.50 -1.67 28.17
C GLU A 27 -12.57 -1.34 27.13
N LEU A 28 -12.18 -1.15 25.85
CA LEU A 28 -13.08 -0.79 24.76
C LEU A 28 -14.09 -1.88 24.37
N GLY A 29 -13.86 -3.13 24.80
CA GLY A 29 -14.72 -4.26 24.44
C GLY A 29 -14.81 -4.48 22.92
N ALA A 30 -13.77 -4.09 22.17
CA ALA A 30 -13.70 -4.18 20.71
C ALA A 30 -13.40 -5.61 20.19
N GLY A 31 -13.17 -6.57 21.10
CA GLY A 31 -12.72 -7.93 20.78
C GLY A 31 -11.25 -8.14 21.09
N GLU A 32 -10.66 -9.18 20.50
CA GLU A 32 -9.23 -9.47 20.64
C GLU A 32 -8.41 -8.54 19.75
N TRP A 33 -7.41 -7.88 20.34
CA TRP A 33 -6.46 -7.06 19.59
C TRP A 33 -5.40 -7.94 18.93
N GLN A 34 -5.12 -7.63 17.67
CA GLN A 34 -4.08 -8.31 16.90
C GLN A 34 -2.95 -7.32 16.59
N GLN A 35 -1.73 -7.68 16.96
CA GLN A 35 -0.53 -6.88 16.70
C GLN A 35 0.17 -7.34 15.43
N PHE A 36 0.54 -6.39 14.59
CA PHE A 36 1.27 -6.61 13.34
C PHE A 36 2.44 -5.64 13.28
N GLU A 37 3.64 -6.14 13.00
CA GLU A 37 4.88 -5.36 12.94
C GLU A 37 5.54 -5.58 11.57
N ASP A 38 6.12 -4.52 11.01
CA ASP A 38 6.86 -4.52 9.73
C ASP A 38 6.13 -5.16 8.54
N GLN A 39 4.79 -5.03 8.52
CA GLN A 39 3.97 -5.60 7.45
C GLN A 39 3.89 -4.68 6.23
N GLY A 40 4.19 -5.25 5.05
CA GLY A 40 3.97 -4.61 3.76
C GLY A 40 2.51 -4.63 3.29
N ARG A 41 2.24 -3.97 2.16
CA ARG A 41 0.89 -3.93 1.54
C ARG A 41 0.35 -5.29 1.08
N SER A 42 1.24 -6.28 0.94
CA SER A 42 0.93 -7.65 0.52
C SER A 42 0.76 -8.63 1.68
N VAL A 43 0.55 -8.13 2.91
CA VAL A 43 0.33 -8.95 4.10
C VAL A 43 -0.85 -9.92 3.93
N SER A 44 -0.60 -11.19 4.21
CA SER A 44 -1.63 -12.23 4.27
C SER A 44 -2.34 -12.22 5.63
N GLY A 45 -3.63 -12.53 5.64
CA GLY A 45 -4.41 -12.68 6.87
C GLY A 45 -5.08 -11.40 7.38
N LEU A 46 -4.80 -10.24 6.78
CA LEU A 46 -5.53 -9.00 7.01
C LEU A 46 -6.57 -8.75 5.93
N SER A 47 -7.69 -8.14 6.32
CA SER A 47 -8.70 -7.70 5.36
C SER A 47 -8.10 -6.64 4.41
N PRO A 48 -8.32 -6.74 3.09
CA PRO A 48 -7.84 -5.74 2.13
C PRO A 48 -8.34 -4.32 2.44
N ARG A 49 -9.50 -4.19 3.09
CA ARG A 49 -10.03 -2.89 3.52
C ARG A 49 -9.21 -2.28 4.65
N VAL A 50 -8.76 -3.10 5.61
CA VAL A 50 -7.89 -2.66 6.71
C VAL A 50 -6.55 -2.22 6.16
N VAL A 51 -5.96 -3.01 5.26
CA VAL A 51 -4.69 -2.65 4.61
C VAL A 51 -4.80 -1.34 3.83
N GLN A 52 -5.86 -1.15 3.05
CA GLN A 52 -6.07 0.12 2.32
C GLN A 52 -6.20 1.31 3.27
N GLU A 53 -6.93 1.16 4.37
CA GLU A 53 -7.13 2.23 5.35
C GLU A 53 -5.83 2.60 6.05
N VAL A 54 -5.10 1.62 6.61
CA VAL A 54 -3.80 1.82 7.29
C VAL A 54 -2.83 2.61 6.41
N PHE A 55 -2.71 2.24 5.13
CA PHE A 55 -1.79 2.90 4.20
C PHE A 55 -2.28 4.24 3.65
N SER A 56 -3.49 4.67 4.03
CA SER A 56 -4.03 6.00 3.74
C SER A 56 -4.03 6.95 4.95
N MET A 57 -3.77 6.41 6.14
CA MET A 57 -3.70 7.18 7.38
C MET A 57 -2.48 8.10 7.39
N ALA A 58 -2.58 9.18 8.16
CA ALA A 58 -1.43 10.02 8.45
C ALA A 58 -0.34 9.20 9.16
N ARG A 59 0.91 9.52 8.87
CA ARG A 59 2.04 8.92 9.60
C ARG A 59 1.96 9.41 11.05
N PRO A 60 2.12 8.52 12.05
CA PRO A 60 2.16 8.93 13.45
C PRO A 60 3.36 9.84 13.71
N ASP A 61 3.13 10.90 14.48
CA ASP A 61 4.15 11.87 14.89
C ASP A 61 4.77 11.42 16.22
N GLY A 62 5.93 10.77 16.15
CA GLY A 62 6.66 10.29 17.33
C GLY A 62 5.87 9.25 18.12
N ASP A 63 5.63 9.53 19.41
CA ASP A 63 4.95 8.61 20.34
C ASP A 63 3.41 8.69 20.27
N SER A 64 2.84 9.51 19.39
CA SER A 64 1.39 9.65 19.24
C SER A 64 0.86 8.70 18.16
N PRO A 65 0.19 7.59 18.52
CA PRO A 65 -0.39 6.70 17.52
C PRO A 65 -1.52 7.40 16.77
N THR A 66 -1.65 7.09 15.48
CA THR A 66 -2.79 7.53 14.68
C THR A 66 -3.88 6.47 14.75
N VAL A 67 -5.08 6.86 15.18
CA VAL A 67 -6.24 5.97 15.25
C VAL A 67 -7.07 6.12 13.98
N GLY A 68 -7.56 5.01 13.45
CA GLY A 68 -8.36 4.95 12.24
C GLY A 68 -9.43 3.88 12.30
N ARG A 69 -10.24 3.79 11.24
CA ARG A 69 -11.33 2.81 11.16
C ARG A 69 -11.52 2.26 9.76
N ALA A 70 -11.80 0.96 9.68
CA ALA A 70 -12.18 0.29 8.45
C ALA A 70 -13.58 -0.29 8.59
N VAL A 71 -14.49 0.06 7.66
CA VAL A 71 -15.88 -0.44 7.66
C VAL A 71 -16.19 -1.08 6.30
N THR A 72 -16.68 -2.31 6.32
CA THR A 72 -17.21 -3.05 5.16
C THR A 72 -18.74 -3.14 5.24
N ALA A 73 -19.37 -3.96 4.40
CA ALA A 73 -20.82 -4.13 4.43
C ALA A 73 -21.32 -4.89 5.67
N ASP A 74 -20.43 -5.66 6.30
CA ASP A 74 -20.73 -6.70 7.28
C ASP A 74 -19.74 -6.73 8.46
N GLN A 75 -18.61 -6.02 8.37
CA GLN A 75 -17.57 -6.00 9.38
C GLN A 75 -17.07 -4.57 9.60
N ALA A 76 -16.50 -4.34 10.77
CA ALA A 76 -15.85 -3.09 11.09
C ALA A 76 -14.65 -3.35 12.01
N ALA A 77 -13.59 -2.57 11.85
CA ALA A 77 -12.33 -2.72 12.59
C ALA A 77 -11.83 -1.35 13.04
N VAL A 78 -11.30 -1.30 14.27
CA VAL A 78 -10.53 -0.18 14.80
C VAL A 78 -9.06 -0.44 14.48
N ILE A 79 -8.35 0.60 14.07
CA ILE A 79 -6.95 0.54 13.67
C ILE A 79 -6.17 1.50 14.55
N VAL A 80 -5.08 1.03 15.14
CA VAL A 80 -4.13 1.86 15.89
C VAL A 80 -2.77 1.74 15.20
N LEU A 81 -2.33 2.81 14.55
CA LEU A 81 -1.07 2.88 13.83
C LEU A 81 -0.01 3.53 14.72
N THR A 82 0.95 2.73 15.19
CA THR A 82 2.03 3.17 16.09
C THR A 82 3.31 3.56 15.35
N GLY A 83 3.54 3.06 14.13
CA GLY A 83 4.75 3.34 13.38
C GLY A 83 4.62 3.03 11.90
N VAL A 84 5.41 3.74 11.09
CA VAL A 84 5.52 3.50 9.64
C VAL A 84 7.01 3.52 9.29
N ASN A 85 7.47 2.49 8.59
CA ASN A 85 8.83 2.40 8.08
C ASN A 85 8.85 2.68 6.57
N GLU A 86 9.95 3.23 6.08
CA GLU A 86 10.17 3.30 4.63
C GLU A 86 10.43 1.89 4.10
N GLY A 87 9.85 1.57 2.94
CA GLY A 87 10.14 0.30 2.29
C GLY A 87 11.58 0.31 1.80
N GLU A 88 12.38 -0.64 2.27
CA GLU A 88 13.73 -0.85 1.75
C GLU A 88 13.64 -1.53 0.38
N VAL A 89 14.27 -0.92 -0.63
CA VAL A 89 14.46 -1.56 -1.94
C VAL A 89 15.78 -2.32 -1.89
N ASP A 90 15.69 -3.64 -1.93
CA ASP A 90 16.86 -4.48 -2.12
C ASP A 90 17.36 -4.35 -3.58
N GLN A 91 18.34 -3.45 -3.78
CA GLN A 91 18.96 -3.21 -5.08
C GLN A 91 19.88 -4.36 -5.51
N GLU A 92 20.30 -5.22 -4.58
CA GLU A 92 21.07 -6.43 -4.86
C GLU A 92 20.15 -7.62 -5.17
N GLY A 93 18.87 -7.49 -4.82
CA GLY A 93 17.82 -8.46 -5.01
C GLY A 93 17.67 -8.90 -6.46
N ALA A 94 17.45 -10.21 -6.64
CA ALA A 94 17.31 -10.83 -7.95
C ALA A 94 16.18 -10.21 -8.79
N GLU A 95 15.10 -9.76 -8.15
CA GLU A 95 13.95 -9.12 -8.79
C GLU A 95 14.29 -7.72 -9.33
N TYR A 96 14.97 -6.90 -8.52
CA TYR A 96 15.45 -5.59 -8.92
C TYR A 96 16.42 -5.68 -10.11
N GLN A 97 17.39 -6.61 -10.02
CA GLN A 97 18.36 -6.85 -11.09
C GLN A 97 17.70 -7.36 -12.38
N GLN A 98 16.66 -8.19 -12.28
CA GLN A 98 15.88 -8.63 -13.45
C GLN A 98 15.12 -7.47 -14.09
N LEU A 99 14.46 -6.63 -13.30
CA LEU A 99 13.77 -5.44 -13.80
C LEU A 99 14.74 -4.49 -14.50
N MET A 100 15.90 -4.22 -13.90
CA MET A 100 16.92 -3.35 -14.50
C MET A 100 17.44 -3.91 -15.83
N ARG A 101 17.69 -5.21 -15.93
CA ARG A 101 18.07 -5.85 -17.20
C ARG A 101 16.97 -5.73 -18.26
N PHE A 102 15.71 -5.92 -17.87
CA PHE A 102 14.58 -5.77 -18.78
C PHE A 102 14.46 -4.33 -19.31
N LEU A 103 14.61 -3.32 -18.44
CA LEU A 103 14.57 -1.91 -18.82
C LEU A 103 15.73 -1.56 -19.77
N ALA A 104 16.95 -2.01 -19.49
CA ALA A 104 18.10 -1.81 -20.37
C ALA A 104 17.90 -2.47 -21.76
N GLN A 105 17.28 -3.65 -21.80
CA GLN A 105 16.94 -4.33 -23.05
C GLN A 105 15.86 -3.58 -23.85
N LEU A 106 14.91 -2.93 -23.18
CA LEU A 106 13.90 -2.10 -23.83
C LEU A 106 14.51 -0.84 -24.46
N GLU A 107 15.43 -0.19 -23.75
CA GLU A 107 16.14 0.98 -24.24
C GLU A 107 16.99 0.65 -25.48
N GLY A 108 17.77 -0.44 -25.42
CA GLY A 108 18.58 -0.90 -26.55
C GLY A 108 17.74 -1.24 -27.80
N GLN A 109 16.53 -1.77 -27.64
CA GLN A 109 15.62 -2.03 -28.78
C GLN A 109 15.13 -0.73 -29.44
N ARG A 110 14.86 0.32 -28.66
CA ARG A 110 14.46 1.63 -29.19
C ARG A 110 15.60 2.28 -29.96
N GLU A 111 16.81 2.25 -29.42
CA GLU A 111 18.00 2.79 -30.08
C GLU A 111 18.34 2.03 -31.36
N TYR A 112 18.27 0.69 -31.34
CA TYR A 112 18.53 -0.12 -32.52
C TYR A 112 17.52 0.15 -33.65
N THR A 113 16.23 0.31 -33.31
CA THR A 113 15.18 0.65 -34.28
C THR A 113 15.40 2.05 -34.86
N ALA A 114 15.77 3.02 -34.03
CA ALA A 114 16.08 4.38 -34.47
C ALA A 114 17.33 4.40 -35.37
N TYR A 115 18.37 3.63 -35.03
CA TYR A 115 19.58 3.49 -35.83
C TYR A 115 19.31 2.82 -37.18
N GLN A 116 18.49 1.78 -37.23
CA GLN A 116 18.07 1.16 -38.50
C GLN A 116 17.24 2.12 -39.37
N GLN A 117 16.34 2.91 -38.79
CA GLN A 117 15.60 3.94 -39.54
C GLN A 117 16.53 5.03 -40.06
N TYR A 118 17.49 5.49 -39.25
CA TYR A 118 18.51 6.45 -39.68
C TYR A 118 19.32 5.91 -40.86
N LEU A 119 19.82 4.67 -40.78
CA LEU A 119 20.55 4.03 -41.88
C LEU A 119 19.70 3.87 -43.14
N ARG A 120 18.42 3.50 -43.00
CA ARG A 120 17.49 3.40 -44.13
C ARG A 120 17.19 4.76 -44.77
N ASN A 121 17.07 5.82 -43.98
CA ASN A 121 16.78 7.17 -44.48
C ASN A 121 18.02 7.85 -45.08
N THR A 122 19.22 7.47 -44.65
CA THR A 122 20.49 8.04 -45.11
C THR A 122 21.09 7.26 -46.29
N ALA A 123 20.75 5.98 -46.44
CA ALA A 123 21.13 5.23 -47.63
C ALA A 123 20.26 5.64 -48.82
N GLU A 124 20.85 6.30 -49.83
CA GLU A 124 20.24 6.44 -51.16
C GLU A 124 20.00 5.04 -51.75
N VAL A 125 18.75 4.57 -51.68
CA VAL A 125 18.35 3.31 -52.33
C VAL A 125 18.03 3.61 -53.80
N GLU A 126 19.03 3.56 -54.67
CA GLU A 126 18.78 3.39 -56.10
C GLU A 126 18.25 1.98 -56.34
N ARG A 127 16.95 1.90 -56.66
CA ARG A 127 16.28 0.68 -57.08
C ARG A 127 16.56 0.49 -58.59
N ASN A 128 17.46 -0.43 -58.93
CA ASN A 128 17.63 -0.91 -60.31
C ASN A 128 16.43 -1.77 -60.74
#